data_AF-A0A946QSA3-F1
#
_entry.id   AF-A0A946QSA3-F1
#
_cell.length_a   1.000
_cell.length_b   1.000
_cell.length_c   1.000
_cell.angle_alpha   90.00
_cell.angle_beta   90.00
_cell.angle_gamma   90.00
#
_symmetry.space_group_name_H-M   'P 1'
#
loop_
_entity.id
_entity.type
_entity.pdbx_description
1 polymer ?
#
loop_
_entity_poly.entity_id
_entity_poly.type
_entity_poly.pdbx_seq_one_letter_code
_entity_poly.pdbx_strand_id
1 'polypeptide(L)'
;MNSITIVNIAYCGLYCADCPNRQGIIADLARDLRKELRTYRFDKTAELLSSYSFFKTFEKYPDCYEVLGAMVKLRCGKNCRNGGGNPGCKIKRCVEKKQLSGCWECDDFETCDKLSFLEVNHGKAHLKNLKIIKKKGAEEFIKGNKYWYASK
;
A
#
# COMPACT_ATOMS: atom_id res chain seq x y z
N MET A 1 16.57 -15.18 14.97
CA MET A 1 15.29 -15.17 14.21
C MET A 1 15.56 -15.69 12.82
N ASN A 2 14.71 -16.56 12.28
CA ASN A 2 14.91 -17.10 10.94
C ASN A 2 14.64 -16.01 9.88
N SER A 3 15.61 -15.72 9.00
CA SER A 3 15.51 -14.61 8.02
C SER A 3 14.31 -14.72 7.08
N ILE A 4 13.77 -15.93 6.91
CA ILE A 4 12.59 -16.22 6.09
C ILE A 4 11.33 -15.58 6.68
N THR A 5 11.17 -15.58 8.00
CA THR A 5 9.95 -15.11 8.67
C THR A 5 9.76 -13.60 8.49
N ILE A 6 10.82 -12.79 8.61
CA ILE A 6 10.70 -11.33 8.57
C ILE A 6 10.54 -10.77 7.15
N VAL A 7 10.80 -11.58 6.11
CA VAL A 7 10.91 -11.11 4.72
C VAL A 7 9.65 -10.38 4.22
N ASN A 8 8.49 -10.77 4.74
CA ASN A 8 7.18 -10.21 4.38
C ASN A 8 6.71 -9.09 5.34
N ILE A 9 7.42 -8.83 6.44
CA ILE A 9 7.11 -7.73 7.35
C ILE A 9 7.94 -6.52 6.95
N ALA A 10 7.30 -5.46 6.49
CA ALA A 10 7.95 -4.19 6.19
C ALA A 10 8.56 -3.59 7.46
N TYR A 11 9.57 -2.73 7.30
CA TYR A 11 10.27 -2.10 8.43
C TYR A 11 9.31 -1.32 9.37
N CYS A 12 8.23 -0.77 8.83
CA CYS A 12 7.20 -0.05 9.58
C CYS A 12 6.12 -0.92 10.22
N GLY A 13 6.21 -2.25 10.13
CA GLY A 13 5.23 -3.19 10.69
C GLY A 13 4.04 -3.50 9.78
N LEU A 14 3.93 -2.90 8.59
CA LEU A 14 2.96 -3.35 7.58
C LEU A 14 3.38 -4.71 7.00
N TYR A 15 2.40 -5.52 6.59
CA TYR A 15 2.66 -6.85 6.04
C TYR A 15 2.54 -6.84 4.51
N CYS A 16 3.66 -7.07 3.82
CA CYS A 16 3.73 -6.97 2.37
C CYS A 16 2.88 -8.02 1.65
N ALA A 17 2.69 -9.22 2.21
CA ALA A 17 1.91 -10.24 1.52
C ALA A 17 0.41 -9.88 1.40
N ASP A 18 -0.09 -9.02 2.30
CA ASP A 18 -1.46 -8.50 2.28
C ASP A 18 -1.58 -7.14 1.58
N CYS A 19 -0.46 -6.58 1.10
CA CYS A 19 -0.45 -5.28 0.44
C CYS A 19 -1.13 -5.39 -0.96
N PRO A 20 -2.14 -4.56 -1.28
CA PRO A 20 -2.84 -4.61 -2.57
C PRO A 20 -1.91 -4.43 -3.77
N ASN A 21 -0.83 -3.64 -3.61
CA ASN A 21 0.17 -3.44 -4.63
C ASN A 21 1.03 -4.68 -4.86
N ARG A 22 1.30 -5.46 -3.81
CA ARG A 22 2.05 -6.72 -3.88
C ARG A 22 1.21 -7.85 -4.46
N GLN A 23 -0.03 -7.95 -4.00
CA GLN A 23 -1.02 -8.90 -4.57
C GLN A 23 -1.34 -8.54 -6.02
N GLY A 24 -1.25 -7.25 -6.36
CA GLY A 24 -1.49 -6.75 -7.71
C GLY A 24 -2.96 -6.57 -8.05
N ILE A 25 -3.86 -6.77 -7.08
CA ILE A 25 -5.31 -6.75 -7.31
C ILE A 25 -5.79 -5.42 -7.92
N ILE A 26 -5.32 -4.28 -7.39
CA ILE A 26 -5.69 -2.95 -7.92
C ILE A 26 -5.11 -2.73 -9.32
N ALA A 27 -3.87 -3.14 -9.54
CA ALA A 27 -3.19 -2.96 -10.83
C ALA A 27 -3.83 -3.83 -11.93
N ASP A 28 -4.23 -5.07 -11.61
CA ASP A 28 -4.91 -5.96 -12.54
C ASP A 28 -6.31 -5.46 -12.87
N LEU A 29 -7.12 -5.13 -11.87
CA LEU A 29 -8.48 -4.61 -12.08
C LEU A 29 -8.46 -3.31 -12.89
N ALA A 30 -7.53 -2.40 -12.60
CA ALA A 30 -7.38 -1.16 -13.37
C ALA A 30 -6.95 -1.42 -14.82
N ARG A 31 -6.03 -2.38 -15.04
CA ARG A 31 -5.61 -2.78 -16.39
C ARG A 31 -6.77 -3.35 -17.18
N ASP A 32 -7.51 -4.26 -16.58
CA ASP A 32 -8.59 -5.00 -17.25
C ASP A 32 -9.76 -4.07 -17.56
N LEU A 33 -10.18 -3.23 -16.61
CA LEU A 33 -11.20 -2.21 -16.87
C LEU A 33 -10.78 -1.23 -17.97
N ARG A 34 -9.53 -0.73 -17.95
CA ARG A 34 -9.02 0.16 -19.01
C ARG A 34 -9.02 -0.50 -20.38
N LYS A 35 -8.74 -1.80 -20.44
CA LYS A 35 -8.80 -2.56 -21.68
C LYS A 35 -10.23 -2.55 -22.22
N GLU A 36 -11.21 -2.91 -21.40
CA GLU A 36 -12.63 -2.93 -21.82
C GLU A 36 -13.14 -1.53 -22.20
N LEU A 37 -12.87 -0.50 -21.39
CA LEU A 37 -13.27 0.88 -21.69
C LEU A 37 -12.74 1.36 -23.06
N ARG A 38 -11.50 0.96 -23.40
CA ARG A 38 -10.91 1.26 -24.71
C ARG A 38 -11.56 0.43 -25.83
N THR A 39 -11.77 -0.86 -25.60
CA THR A 39 -12.42 -1.77 -26.57
C THR A 39 -13.78 -1.25 -27.03
N TYR A 40 -14.60 -0.79 -26.09
CA TYR A 40 -15.95 -0.30 -26.38
C TYR A 40 -16.03 1.19 -26.71
N ARG A 41 -14.90 1.88 -26.91
CA ARG A 41 -14.86 3.33 -27.15
C ARG A 41 -15.71 4.11 -26.15
N PHE A 42 -15.56 3.76 -24.87
CA PHE A 42 -16.35 4.35 -23.80
C PHE A 42 -16.12 5.87 -23.68
N ASP A 43 -15.02 6.40 -24.24
CA ASP A 43 -14.81 7.84 -24.45
C ASP A 43 -16.01 8.51 -25.15
N LYS A 44 -16.61 7.85 -26.14
CA LYS A 44 -17.78 8.35 -26.87
C LYS A 44 -19.07 8.25 -26.08
N THR A 45 -19.20 7.19 -25.28
CA THR A 45 -20.32 7.08 -24.33
C THR A 45 -20.24 8.18 -23.27
N ALA A 46 -19.05 8.43 -22.71
CA ALA A 46 -18.83 9.49 -21.74
C ALA A 46 -19.10 10.89 -22.34
N GLU A 47 -18.65 11.15 -23.57
CA GLU A 47 -18.94 12.39 -24.31
C GLU A 47 -20.45 12.62 -24.44
N LEU A 48 -21.21 11.62 -24.92
CA LEU A 48 -22.66 11.70 -25.00
C LEU A 48 -23.31 11.90 -23.62
N LEU A 49 -22.92 11.10 -22.64
CA LEU A 49 -23.50 11.16 -21.29
C LEU A 49 -23.26 12.51 -20.64
N SER A 50 -22.09 13.12 -20.86
CA SER A 50 -21.75 14.42 -20.30
C SER A 50 -22.66 15.56 -20.77
N SER A 51 -23.33 15.41 -21.92
CA SER A 51 -24.31 16.39 -22.41
C SER A 51 -25.61 16.43 -21.59
N TYR A 52 -25.92 15.37 -20.84
CA TYR A 52 -27.10 15.32 -19.97
C TYR A 52 -26.74 15.85 -18.59
N SER A 53 -27.51 16.82 -18.09
CA SER A 53 -27.27 17.45 -16.77
C SER A 53 -27.15 16.43 -15.63
N PHE A 54 -27.97 15.36 -15.64
CA PHE A 54 -27.92 14.28 -14.66
C PHE A 54 -26.62 13.44 -14.71
N PHE A 55 -25.96 13.39 -15.87
CA PHE A 55 -24.73 12.62 -16.10
C PHE A 55 -23.51 13.50 -16.37
N LYS A 56 -23.56 14.78 -15.99
CA LYS A 56 -22.48 15.76 -16.24
C LYS A 56 -21.12 15.34 -15.66
N THR A 57 -21.09 14.49 -14.64
CA THR A 57 -19.83 13.96 -14.08
C THR A 57 -18.97 13.20 -15.10
N PHE A 58 -19.56 12.68 -16.19
CA PHE A 58 -18.80 12.05 -17.26
C PHE A 58 -17.86 13.01 -18.02
N GLU A 59 -17.97 14.33 -17.85
CA GLU A 59 -16.93 15.29 -18.27
C GLU A 59 -15.55 14.94 -17.67
N LYS A 60 -15.52 14.32 -16.49
CA LYS A 60 -14.29 13.87 -15.80
C LYS A 60 -13.78 12.50 -16.25
N TYR A 61 -14.37 11.90 -17.28
CA TYR A 61 -13.93 10.61 -17.79
C TYR A 61 -12.45 10.59 -18.19
N PRO A 62 -11.87 11.61 -18.84
CA PRO A 62 -10.44 11.64 -19.13
C PRO A 62 -9.58 11.50 -17.87
N ASP A 63 -9.91 12.23 -16.80
CA ASP A 63 -9.21 12.15 -15.51
C ASP A 63 -9.35 10.76 -14.88
N CYS A 64 -10.57 10.21 -14.87
CA CYS A 64 -10.85 8.87 -14.36
C CYS A 64 -10.01 7.82 -15.11
N TYR A 65 -10.02 7.88 -16.44
CA TYR A 65 -9.24 6.99 -17.27
C TYR A 65 -7.75 7.16 -16.95
N GLU A 66 -7.21 8.38 -16.91
CA GLU A 66 -5.81 8.64 -16.54
C GLU A 66 -5.43 8.04 -15.17
N VAL A 67 -6.26 8.24 -14.14
CA VAL A 67 -6.05 7.70 -12.80
C VAL A 67 -6.02 6.17 -12.80
N LEU A 68 -6.91 5.50 -13.55
CA LEU A 68 -6.82 4.05 -13.73
C LEU A 68 -5.45 3.66 -14.34
N GLY A 69 -4.90 4.49 -15.23
CA GLY A 69 -3.59 4.26 -15.83
C GLY A 69 -2.45 4.37 -14.83
N ALA A 70 -2.55 5.33 -13.90
CA ALA A 70 -1.64 5.43 -12.77
C ALA A 70 -1.76 4.23 -11.82
N MET A 71 -2.97 3.73 -11.58
CA MET A 71 -3.20 2.54 -10.74
C MET A 71 -2.53 1.27 -11.27
N VAL A 72 -2.45 1.08 -12.60
CA VAL A 72 -1.71 -0.04 -13.21
C VAL A 72 -0.24 -0.04 -12.79
N LYS A 73 0.37 1.14 -12.62
CA LYS A 73 1.79 1.29 -12.24
C LYS A 73 2.05 0.99 -10.76
N LEU A 74 1.02 0.79 -9.95
CA LEU A 74 1.18 0.51 -8.52
C LEU A 74 1.66 -0.91 -8.22
N ARG A 75 1.68 -1.82 -9.20
CA ARG A 75 2.15 -3.20 -9.00
C ARG A 75 3.56 -3.24 -8.43
N CYS A 76 3.72 -3.91 -7.30
CA CYS A 76 4.98 -4.04 -6.58
C CYS A 76 5.55 -5.46 -6.75
N GLY A 77 6.57 -5.61 -7.61
CA GLY A 77 7.20 -6.90 -7.90
C GLY A 77 8.07 -7.46 -6.76
N LYS A 78 8.46 -6.64 -5.77
CA LYS A 78 9.36 -7.03 -4.67
C LYS A 78 8.72 -6.70 -3.31
N ASN A 79 9.09 -7.41 -2.25
CA ASN A 79 8.69 -7.01 -0.89
C ASN A 79 9.57 -5.83 -0.43
N CYS A 80 9.18 -5.15 0.65
CA CYS A 80 9.87 -3.95 1.14
C CYS A 80 11.37 -4.18 1.41
N ARG A 81 11.72 -5.35 1.96
CA ARG A 81 13.10 -5.73 2.29
C ARG A 81 13.94 -6.04 1.05
N ASN A 82 13.31 -6.53 -0.02
CA ASN A 82 13.96 -6.87 -1.28
C ASN A 82 13.86 -5.72 -2.30
N GLY A 83 13.73 -4.47 -1.85
CA GLY A 83 13.74 -3.29 -2.72
C GLY A 83 12.39 -2.93 -3.35
N GLY A 84 11.29 -3.44 -2.82
CA GLY A 84 9.94 -2.98 -3.14
C GLY A 84 9.54 -1.70 -2.39
N GLY A 85 8.43 -1.10 -2.80
CA GLY A 85 7.94 0.15 -2.21
C GLY A 85 8.72 1.38 -2.69
N ASN A 86 8.66 2.47 -1.91
CA ASN A 86 9.34 3.72 -2.24
C ASN A 86 10.87 3.59 -2.07
N PRO A 87 11.70 3.78 -3.12
CA PRO A 87 13.17 3.76 -3.02
C PRO A 87 13.73 4.81 -2.05
N GLY A 88 13.00 5.92 -1.85
CA GLY A 88 13.33 7.01 -0.95
C GLY A 88 12.81 6.86 0.48
N CYS A 89 12.34 5.67 0.88
CA CYS A 89 11.70 5.48 2.19
C CYS A 89 12.63 5.85 3.37
N LYS A 90 12.27 6.89 4.13
CA LYS A 90 13.02 7.37 5.30
C LYS A 90 13.05 6.34 6.44
N ILE A 91 11.98 5.54 6.59
CA ILE A 91 11.89 4.49 7.62
C ILE A 91 12.92 3.39 7.33
N LYS A 92 12.97 2.89 6.09
CA LYS A 92 13.94 1.89 5.65
C LYS A 92 15.38 2.32 5.96
N ARG A 93 15.76 3.52 5.49
CA ARG A 93 17.11 4.09 5.73
C ARG A 93 17.42 4.23 7.23
N CYS A 94 16.44 4.64 8.03
CA CYS A 94 16.62 4.78 9.48
C CYS A 94 16.88 3.42 10.15
N VAL A 95 16.11 2.39 9.77
CA VAL A 95 16.25 1.04 10.32
C VAL A 95 17.59 0.42 9.91
N GLU A 96 17.98 0.56 8.64
CA GLU A 96 19.29 0.11 8.15
C GLU A 96 20.46 0.80 8.86
N LYS A 97 20.40 2.13 9.01
CA LYS A 97 21.43 2.90 9.73
C LYS A 97 21.58 2.49 11.19
N LYS A 98 20.45 2.18 11.86
CA LYS A 98 20.43 1.71 13.25
C LYS A 98 20.71 0.20 13.38
N GLN A 99 20.92 -0.51 12.26
CA GLN A 99 21.12 -1.97 12.22
C GLN A 99 20.00 -2.76 12.91
N LEU A 100 18.76 -2.26 12.80
CA LEU A 100 17.58 -2.94 13.35
C LEU A 100 16.94 -3.85 12.31
N SER A 101 16.23 -4.88 12.75
CA SER A 101 15.37 -5.68 11.88
C SER A 101 14.12 -4.91 11.46
N GLY A 102 13.64 -3.98 12.29
CA GLY A 102 12.44 -3.19 12.03
C GLY A 102 12.18 -2.18 13.14
N CYS A 103 11.19 -1.31 12.94
CA CYS A 103 10.86 -0.28 13.92
C CYS A 103 10.44 -0.84 15.29
N TRP A 104 10.00 -2.10 15.37
CA TRP A 104 9.61 -2.74 16.62
C TRP A 104 10.78 -2.97 17.59
N GLU A 105 12.03 -2.90 17.13
CA GLU A 105 13.23 -2.98 17.96
C GLU A 105 13.69 -1.60 18.46
N CYS A 106 13.12 -0.51 17.96
CA CYS A 106 13.41 0.84 18.43
C CYS A 106 12.53 1.15 19.64
N ASP A 107 13.06 1.70 20.73
CA ASP A 107 12.23 2.01 21.91
C ASP A 107 11.27 3.17 21.68
N ASP A 108 11.65 4.14 20.85
CA ASP A 108 10.86 5.34 20.57
C ASP A 108 9.84 5.17 19.43
N PHE A 109 9.57 3.94 18.96
CA PHE A 109 8.77 3.77 17.73
C PHE A 109 7.33 4.32 17.87
N GLU A 110 6.76 4.33 19.08
CA GLU A 110 5.38 4.77 19.31
C GLU A 110 5.18 6.27 19.10
N THR A 111 6.23 7.07 19.26
CA THR A 111 6.23 8.52 19.12
C THR A 111 7.08 8.99 17.94
N CYS A 112 7.51 8.08 17.07
CA CYS A 112 8.42 8.41 15.98
C CYS A 112 7.72 9.12 14.81
N ASP A 113 8.02 10.40 14.60
CA ASP A 113 7.47 11.19 13.48
C ASP A 113 7.76 10.64 12.09
N LYS A 114 8.77 9.76 11.92
CA LYS A 114 9.04 9.12 10.63
C LYS A 114 7.94 8.13 10.23
N LEU A 115 7.12 7.67 11.19
CA LEU A 115 6.00 6.75 10.97
C LEU A 115 4.67 7.48 10.75
N SER A 116 4.54 8.74 11.19
CA SER A 116 3.26 9.48 11.18
C SER A 116 2.63 9.61 9.79
N PHE A 117 3.43 9.70 8.72
CA PHE A 117 2.89 9.80 7.36
C PHE A 117 2.06 8.57 6.94
N LEU A 118 2.30 7.40 7.57
CA LEU A 118 1.52 6.19 7.30
C LEU A 118 0.08 6.31 7.80
N GLU A 119 -0.21 7.25 8.69
CA GLU A 119 -1.55 7.42 9.26
C GLU A 119 -2.57 7.87 8.21
N VAL A 120 -2.12 8.56 7.16
CA VAL A 120 -2.98 9.04 6.06
C VAL A 120 -3.73 7.89 5.38
N ASN A 121 -3.06 6.76 5.15
CA ASN A 121 -3.61 5.63 4.39
C ASN A 121 -3.68 4.32 5.19
N HIS A 122 -3.14 4.26 6.41
CA HIS A 122 -3.19 3.08 7.28
C HIS A 122 -3.74 3.37 8.69
N GLY A 123 -4.01 4.64 9.04
CA GLY A 123 -4.29 5.02 10.42
C GLY A 123 -3.23 4.48 11.38
N LYS A 124 -3.67 3.94 12.53
CA LYS A 124 -2.79 3.35 13.56
C LYS A 124 -2.42 1.88 13.31
N ALA A 125 -2.75 1.31 12.16
CA ALA A 125 -2.48 -0.11 11.86
C ALA A 125 -1.00 -0.47 11.99
N HIS A 126 -0.12 0.38 11.47
CA HIS A 126 1.32 0.18 11.53
C HIS A 126 1.82 0.12 12.98
N LEU A 127 1.40 1.03 13.87
CA LEU A 127 1.74 1.00 15.30
C LEU A 127 1.21 -0.25 16.00
N LYS A 128 -0.04 -0.64 15.71
CA LYS A 128 -0.63 -1.87 16.27
C LYS A 128 0.18 -3.10 15.89
N ASN A 129 0.56 -3.22 14.62
CA ASN A 129 1.41 -4.32 14.17
C ASN A 129 2.78 -4.29 14.86
N LEU A 130 3.43 -3.12 14.93
CA LEU A 130 4.72 -2.97 15.60
C LEU A 130 4.66 -3.39 17.08
N LYS A 131 3.59 -3.03 17.80
CA LYS A 131 3.35 -3.47 19.18
C LYS A 131 3.21 -4.99 19.29
N ILE A 132 2.48 -5.62 18.37
CA ILE A 132 2.32 -7.08 18.34
C ILE A 132 3.67 -7.75 18.05
N ILE A 133 4.44 -7.24 17.08
CA ILE A 133 5.75 -7.80 16.74
C ILE A 133 6.74 -7.63 17.89
N LYS A 134 6.78 -6.46 18.56
CA LYS A 134 7.63 -6.24 19.73
C LYS A 134 7.28 -7.21 20.87
N LYS A 135 5.98 -7.43 21.12
CA LYS A 135 5.50 -8.27 22.23
C LYS A 135 5.59 -9.78 21.97
N LYS A 136 5.25 -10.23 20.76
CA LYS A 136 5.07 -11.65 20.43
C LYS A 136 6.10 -12.20 19.45
N GLY A 137 6.89 -11.35 18.83
CA GLY A 137 7.80 -11.72 17.75
C GLY A 137 7.13 -11.82 16.37
N ALA A 138 7.97 -11.88 15.34
CA ALA A 138 7.56 -11.89 13.94
C ALA A 138 6.75 -13.15 13.55
N GLU A 139 7.10 -14.31 14.10
CA GLU A 139 6.44 -15.58 13.77
C GLU A 139 4.97 -15.59 14.21
N GLU A 140 4.73 -15.22 15.47
CA GLU A 140 3.37 -15.13 16.02
C GLU A 140 2.56 -14.01 15.38
N PHE A 141 3.19 -12.90 15.00
CA PHE A 141 2.52 -11.86 14.23
C PHE A 141 1.98 -12.38 12.89
N ILE A 142 2.75 -13.19 12.17
CA ILE A 142 2.34 -13.73 10.86
C ILE A 142 1.21 -14.76 10.98
N LYS A 143 1.11 -15.48 12.10
CA LYS A 143 -0.02 -16.38 12.37
C LYS A 143 -1.29 -15.62 12.76
N GLY A 144 -1.15 -14.43 13.33
CA GLY A 144 -2.26 -13.60 13.79
C GLY A 144 -2.83 -12.65 12.73
N ASN A 145 -3.68 -11.74 13.22
CA ASN A 145 -4.26 -10.67 12.42
C ASN A 145 -3.23 -9.58 12.12
N LYS A 146 -3.09 -9.23 10.83
CA LYS A 146 -2.24 -8.14 10.36
C LYS A 146 -3.13 -6.97 9.98
N TYR A 147 -2.93 -5.84 10.63
CA TYR A 147 -3.74 -4.66 10.36
C TYR A 147 -3.21 -3.95 9.11
N TRP A 148 -4.09 -3.69 8.14
CA TRP A 148 -3.81 -2.83 6.98
C TRP A 148 -4.29 -1.39 7.21
N TYR A 149 -5.45 -1.23 7.86
CA TYR A 149 -5.99 0.04 8.31
C TYR A 149 -6.60 -0.11 9.71
N ALA A 150 -6.42 0.88 10.58
CA ALA A 150 -7.06 0.94 11.88
C ALA A 150 -7.30 2.41 12.27
N SER A 151 -8.56 2.78 12.53
CA SER A 151 -8.96 4.14 12.87
C SER A 151 -8.53 4.59 14.27
N LYS A 152 -8.31 3.64 15.18
CA LYS A 152 -7.78 3.81 16.53
C LYS A 152 -6.63 2.85 16.74
#